data_AF-A0A327UGA5-F1
#
_entry.id   AF-A0A327UGA5-F1
#
_cell.length_a   1.000
_cell.length_b   1.000
_cell.length_c   1.000
_cell.angle_alpha   90.00
_cell.angle_beta   90.00
_cell.angle_gamma   90.00
#
_symmetry.space_group_name_H-M   'P 1'
#
loop_
_entity.id
_entity.type
_entity.pdbx_description
1 polymer ?
#
loop_
_entity_poly.entity_id
_entity_poly.type
_entity_poly.pdbx_seq_one_letter_code
_entity_poly.pdbx_strand_id
1 'polypeptide(L)'
;MTSPRAGDYLDFLSRSAGPAEWIALSRVFLPRFVEVRGCVLWDRSYEPGNFRLWYDELKGDTASIEAKLNEFRLWLYVDFDDDPASRSNALDLAREIARAWRLSLGDAFPGRAFDVRAAETADGPVVRFTSLPGTGG
;
A
#
# COMPACT_ATOMS: atom_id res chain seq x y z
N MET A 1 15.79 40.62 8.20
CA MET A 1 16.55 39.56 7.52
C MET A 1 15.73 38.28 7.65
N THR A 2 14.85 38.04 6.68
CA THR A 2 13.86 36.95 6.69
C THR A 2 14.54 35.67 6.23
N SER A 3 14.58 34.66 7.10
CA SER A 3 15.09 33.32 6.77
C SER A 3 14.30 32.74 5.59
N PRO A 4 14.93 32.11 4.58
CA PRO A 4 14.19 31.50 3.49
C PRO A 4 13.32 30.39 4.07
N ARG A 5 12.00 30.45 3.85
CA ARG A 5 11.13 29.28 4.11
C ARG A 5 11.74 28.12 3.33
N ALA A 6 12.06 27.03 4.02
CA ALA A 6 12.25 25.76 3.35
C ALA A 6 11.05 25.58 2.42
N GLY A 7 11.30 25.42 1.11
CA GLY A 7 10.24 25.36 0.11
C GLY A 7 9.20 24.31 0.49
N ASP A 8 7.93 24.61 0.24
CA ASP A 8 6.83 23.69 0.54
C ASP A 8 6.98 22.37 -0.27
N TYR A 9 6.27 21.31 0.09
CA TYR A 9 6.34 20.02 -0.61
C TYR A 9 6.00 20.16 -2.10
N LEU A 10 5.12 21.10 -2.47
CA LEU A 10 4.82 21.41 -3.87
C LEU A 10 6.01 22.06 -4.61
N ASP A 11 6.77 22.92 -3.94
CA ASP A 11 7.97 23.54 -4.53
C ASP A 11 9.07 22.49 -4.74
N PHE A 12 9.18 21.51 -3.84
CA PHE A 12 10.08 20.39 -4.03
C PHE A 12 9.65 19.52 -5.22
N LEU A 13 8.40 19.06 -5.23
CA LEU A 13 7.91 18.15 -6.27
C LEU A 13 7.87 18.80 -7.67
N SER A 14 7.55 20.09 -7.77
CA SER A 14 7.58 20.81 -9.06
C SER A 14 8.97 20.90 -9.69
N ARG A 15 10.03 20.82 -8.89
CA ARG A 15 11.43 20.79 -9.36
C ARG A 15 11.94 19.38 -9.63
N SER A 16 11.35 18.38 -8.99
CA SER A 16 11.88 17.01 -8.94
C SER A 16 11.06 15.99 -9.73
N ALA A 17 9.82 16.30 -10.13
CA ALA A 17 8.89 15.36 -10.75
C ALA A 17 8.08 16.01 -11.88
N GLY A 18 7.95 15.31 -13.00
CA GLY A 18 7.04 15.66 -14.10
C GLY A 18 5.67 15.00 -13.95
N PRO A 19 4.72 15.31 -14.85
CA PRO A 19 3.34 14.78 -14.75
C PRO A 19 3.25 13.25 -14.68
N ALA A 20 4.17 12.54 -15.34
CA ALA A 20 4.20 11.08 -15.33
C ALA A 20 4.56 10.53 -13.94
N GLU A 21 5.55 11.12 -13.27
CA GLU A 21 5.96 10.77 -11.91
C GLU A 21 4.83 11.05 -10.91
N TRP A 22 4.13 12.17 -11.05
CA TRP A 22 2.95 12.49 -10.23
C TRP A 22 1.83 11.45 -10.38
N ILE A 23 1.54 11.04 -11.61
CA ILE A 23 0.54 9.99 -11.89
C ILE A 23 1.01 8.65 -11.28
N ALA A 24 2.27 8.28 -11.46
CA ALA A 24 2.82 7.06 -10.90
C ALA A 24 2.75 7.06 -9.36
N LEU A 25 3.13 8.16 -8.72
CA LEU A 25 3.03 8.34 -7.27
C LEU A 25 1.57 8.22 -6.81
N SER A 26 0.64 8.85 -7.53
CA SER A 26 -0.80 8.76 -7.19
C SER A 26 -1.31 7.32 -7.17
N ARG A 27 -0.78 6.43 -8.04
CA ARG A 27 -1.17 5.00 -8.08
C ARG A 27 -0.64 4.21 -6.89
N VAL A 28 0.43 4.66 -6.24
CA VAL A 28 0.93 4.07 -5.00
C VAL A 28 0.02 4.41 -3.84
N PHE A 29 -0.48 5.64 -3.74
CA PHE A 29 -1.35 6.07 -2.63
C PHE A 29 -2.84 5.73 -2.86
N LEU A 30 -3.30 5.80 -4.12
CA LEU A 30 -4.68 5.56 -4.55
C LEU A 30 -4.71 4.37 -5.53
N PRO A 31 -4.47 3.14 -5.03
CA PRO A 31 -4.43 1.96 -5.86
C PRO A 31 -5.82 1.58 -6.39
N ARG A 32 -5.85 0.70 -7.39
CA ARG A 32 -7.06 0.04 -7.86
C ARG A 32 -7.13 -1.37 -7.28
N PHE A 33 -8.34 -1.89 -7.16
CA PHE A 33 -8.59 -3.20 -6.60
C PHE A 33 -9.42 -4.04 -7.57
N VAL A 34 -9.26 -5.36 -7.46
CA VAL A 34 -10.08 -6.34 -8.18
C VAL A 34 -10.68 -7.31 -7.17
N GLU A 35 -11.92 -7.73 -7.41
CA GLU A 35 -12.57 -8.77 -6.60
C GLU A 35 -12.62 -10.08 -7.37
N VAL A 36 -12.03 -11.13 -6.79
CA VAL A 36 -11.95 -12.47 -7.41
C VAL A 36 -12.25 -13.52 -6.36
N ARG A 37 -13.36 -14.27 -6.56
CA ARG A 37 -13.81 -15.33 -5.63
C ARG A 37 -13.89 -14.86 -4.17
N GLY A 38 -14.43 -13.66 -3.96
CA GLY A 38 -14.57 -13.03 -2.62
C GLY A 38 -13.31 -12.34 -2.08
N CYS A 39 -12.14 -12.58 -2.67
CA CYS A 39 -10.91 -11.88 -2.32
C CYS A 39 -10.88 -10.50 -2.97
N VAL A 40 -10.53 -9.46 -2.21
CA VAL A 40 -10.17 -8.13 -2.73
C VAL A 40 -8.66 -8.07 -2.83
N LEU A 41 -8.17 -7.88 -4.05
CA LEU A 41 -6.76 -7.90 -4.36
C LEU A 41 -6.31 -6.57 -4.94
N TRP A 42 -5.08 -6.17 -4.62
CA TRP A 42 -4.43 -5.07 -5.32
C TRP A 42 -4.24 -5.46 -6.78
N ASP A 43 -4.71 -4.63 -7.71
CA ASP A 43 -4.68 -4.93 -9.16
C ASP A 43 -3.28 -5.32 -9.65
N ARG A 44 -2.25 -4.64 -9.15
CA ARG A 44 -0.84 -4.90 -9.47
C ARG A 44 -0.35 -6.26 -8.97
N SER A 45 -0.86 -6.74 -7.85
CA SER A 45 -0.47 -8.03 -7.26
C SER A 45 -1.26 -9.21 -7.85
N TYR A 46 -2.37 -8.95 -8.52
CA TYR A 46 -3.22 -9.99 -9.09
C TYR A 46 -2.62 -10.52 -10.39
N GLU A 47 -2.16 -11.76 -10.34
CA GLU A 47 -1.83 -12.57 -11.51
C GLU A 47 -2.66 -13.88 -11.41
N PRO A 48 -3.47 -14.24 -12.43
CA PRO A 48 -4.40 -15.36 -12.33
C PRO A 48 -3.76 -16.71 -11.94
N GLY A 49 -2.55 -17.01 -12.42
CA GLY A 49 -1.82 -18.22 -12.11
C GLY A 49 -1.39 -18.30 -10.64
N ASN A 50 -0.75 -17.23 -10.15
CA ASN A 50 -0.32 -17.06 -8.77
C ASN A 50 -1.52 -17.06 -7.82
N PHE A 51 -2.60 -16.36 -8.17
CA PHE A 51 -3.83 -16.40 -7.39
C PHE A 51 -4.40 -17.82 -7.27
N ARG A 52 -4.48 -18.57 -8.38
CA ARG A 52 -4.98 -19.95 -8.34
C ARG A 52 -4.11 -20.83 -7.45
N LEU A 53 -2.79 -20.71 -7.54
CA LEU A 53 -1.86 -21.43 -6.68
C LEU A 53 -2.16 -21.19 -5.20
N TRP A 54 -2.21 -19.92 -4.78
CA TRP A 54 -2.49 -19.58 -3.37
C TRP A 54 -3.91 -19.94 -2.93
N TYR A 55 -4.88 -19.85 -3.84
CA TYR A 55 -6.26 -20.25 -3.55
C TYR A 55 -6.34 -21.74 -3.23
N ASP A 56 -5.64 -22.58 -3.99
CA ASP A 56 -5.61 -24.03 -3.79
C ASP A 56 -4.80 -24.39 -2.53
N GLU A 57 -3.62 -23.79 -2.34
CA GLU A 57 -2.76 -24.01 -1.15
C GLU A 57 -3.44 -23.61 0.16
N LEU A 58 -4.16 -22.48 0.15
CA LEU A 58 -4.85 -21.94 1.32
C LEU A 58 -6.32 -22.38 1.40
N LYS A 59 -6.73 -23.35 0.55
CA LYS A 59 -8.06 -23.98 0.57
C LYS A 59 -9.22 -22.96 0.52
N GLY A 60 -9.03 -21.88 -0.23
CA GLY A 60 -10.02 -20.80 -0.38
C GLY A 60 -10.17 -19.88 0.85
N ASP A 61 -9.25 -19.91 1.82
CA ASP A 61 -9.25 -18.94 2.92
C ASP A 61 -8.90 -17.54 2.42
N THR A 62 -9.93 -16.75 2.14
CA THR A 62 -9.82 -15.40 1.58
C THR A 62 -8.91 -14.48 2.41
N ALA A 63 -8.97 -14.53 3.74
CA ALA A 63 -8.16 -13.65 4.58
C ALA A 63 -6.68 -14.00 4.49
N SER A 64 -6.35 -15.30 4.47
CA SER A 64 -4.97 -15.77 4.29
C SER A 64 -4.44 -15.49 2.88
N ILE A 65 -5.27 -15.63 1.84
CA ILE A 65 -4.90 -15.33 0.46
C ILE A 65 -4.61 -13.84 0.30
N GLU A 66 -5.50 -12.98 0.80
CA GLU A 66 -5.29 -11.54 0.79
C GLU A 66 -4.04 -11.14 1.59
N ALA A 67 -3.82 -11.71 2.77
CA ALA A 67 -2.64 -11.45 3.58
C ALA A 67 -1.34 -11.77 2.82
N LYS A 68 -1.39 -12.77 1.93
CA LYS A 68 -0.24 -13.20 1.15
C LYS A 68 0.00 -12.34 -0.09
N LEU A 69 -1.07 -11.90 -0.77
CA LEU A 69 -0.98 -11.22 -2.06
C LEU A 69 -1.00 -9.69 -1.96
N ASN A 70 -1.64 -9.14 -0.92
CA ASN A 70 -1.79 -7.71 -0.72
C ASN A 70 -0.67 -7.14 0.14
N GLU A 71 0.58 -7.39 -0.25
CA GLU A 71 1.77 -6.88 0.44
C GLU A 71 2.60 -6.02 -0.51
N PHE A 72 2.83 -4.76 -0.12
CA PHE A 72 3.73 -3.84 -0.76
C PHE A 72 4.99 -3.67 0.08
N ARG A 73 6.10 -4.21 -0.42
CA ARG A 73 7.42 -4.10 0.20
C ARG A 73 8.11 -2.85 -0.34
N LEU A 74 8.14 -1.79 0.45
CA LEU A 74 8.63 -0.48 -0.02
C LEU A 74 10.10 -0.55 -0.43
N TRP A 75 10.90 -1.32 0.32
CA TRP A 75 12.33 -1.51 0.10
C TRP A 75 12.70 -2.17 -1.24
N LEU A 76 11.73 -2.74 -1.99
CA LEU A 76 11.97 -3.22 -3.36
C LEU A 76 11.96 -2.09 -4.41
N TYR A 77 11.45 -0.92 -4.05
CA TYR A 77 11.18 0.17 -5.00
C TYR A 77 11.68 1.54 -4.56
N VAL A 78 11.99 1.69 -3.27
CA VAL A 78 12.48 2.93 -2.69
C VAL A 78 13.78 2.62 -1.97
N ASP A 79 14.83 3.33 -2.35
CA ASP A 79 16.12 3.23 -1.69
C ASP A 79 16.06 4.00 -0.37
N PHE A 80 16.35 3.30 0.72
CA PHE A 80 16.47 3.87 2.05
C PHE A 80 17.90 3.65 2.52
N ASP A 81 18.55 4.71 3.00
CA ASP A 81 19.83 4.58 3.70
C ASP A 81 19.64 3.81 5.02
N ASP A 82 20.65 3.03 5.42
CA ASP A 82 20.65 2.27 6.68
C ASP A 82 21.02 3.16 7.88
N ASP A 83 20.28 4.25 8.04
CA ASP A 83 20.39 5.15 9.19
C ASP A 83 19.03 5.35 9.89
N PRO A 84 19.02 5.70 11.19
CA PRO A 84 17.78 5.83 11.94
C PRO A 84 16.78 6.86 11.38
N ALA A 85 17.24 7.96 10.80
CA ALA A 85 16.37 9.00 10.26
C ALA A 85 15.74 8.55 8.94
N SER A 86 16.53 7.94 8.04
CA SER A 86 16.03 7.33 6.81
C SER A 86 14.99 6.24 7.10
N ARG A 87 15.25 5.33 8.05
CA ARG A 87 14.29 4.29 8.47
C ARG A 87 13.01 4.88 9.06
N SER A 88 13.09 5.96 9.85
CA SER A 88 11.91 6.65 10.35
C SER A 88 11.07 7.22 9.20
N ASN A 89 11.71 7.89 8.24
CA ASN A 89 11.03 8.45 7.07
C ASN A 89 10.38 7.35 6.21
N ALA A 90 11.04 6.19 6.07
CA ALA A 90 10.54 5.04 5.34
C ALA A 90 9.25 4.48 5.97
N LEU A 91 9.24 4.33 7.30
CA LEU A 91 8.08 3.86 8.03
C LEU A 91 6.94 4.88 8.01
N ASP A 92 7.24 6.18 8.08
CA ASP A 92 6.23 7.24 7.98
C ASP A 92 5.61 7.29 6.57
N LEU A 93 6.41 7.10 5.51
CA LEU A 93 5.90 6.92 4.15
C LEU A 93 4.95 5.71 4.07
N ALA A 94 5.34 4.57 4.64
CA ALA A 94 4.49 3.39 4.68
C ALA A 94 3.15 3.65 5.40
N ARG A 95 3.17 4.41 6.50
CA ARG A 95 1.96 4.79 7.24
C ARG A 95 1.03 5.66 6.42
N GLU A 96 1.54 6.64 5.68
CA GLU A 96 0.72 7.48 4.80
C GLU A 96 0.12 6.68 3.64
N ILE A 97 0.89 5.75 3.04
CA ILE A 97 0.37 4.84 2.02
C ILE A 97 -0.74 3.97 2.62
N ALA A 98 -0.52 3.35 3.78
CA ALA A 98 -1.53 2.53 4.47
C ALA A 98 -2.80 3.34 4.79
N ARG A 99 -2.66 4.61 5.16
CA ARG A 99 -3.80 5.51 5.38
C ARG A 99 -4.58 5.76 4.09
N ALA A 100 -3.90 6.06 2.99
CA ALA A 100 -4.53 6.31 1.69
C ALA A 100 -5.20 5.04 1.13
N TRP A 101 -4.59 3.87 1.33
CA TRP A 101 -5.17 2.57 0.97
C TRP A 101 -6.46 2.29 1.75
N ARG A 102 -6.50 2.60 3.06
CA ARG A 102 -7.72 2.43 3.86
C ARG A 102 -8.88 3.29 3.34
N LEU A 103 -8.60 4.53 2.94
CA LEU A 103 -9.60 5.41 2.34
C LEU A 103 -10.06 4.89 0.98
N SER A 104 -9.13 4.46 0.13
CA SER A 104 -9.41 3.92 -1.20
C SER A 104 -10.24 2.63 -1.14
N LEU A 105 -9.95 1.74 -0.18
CA LEU A 105 -10.73 0.51 0.05
C LEU A 105 -12.13 0.83 0.56
N GLY A 106 -12.27 1.80 1.47
CA GLY A 106 -13.58 2.22 1.97
C GLY A 106 -14.48 2.84 0.89
N ASP A 107 -13.89 3.58 -0.05
CA ASP A 107 -14.60 4.14 -1.21
C ASP A 107 -14.99 3.06 -2.22
N ALA A 108 -14.07 2.13 -2.53
CA ALA A 108 -14.32 1.07 -3.49
C ALA A 108 -15.28 -0.03 -2.98
N PHE A 109 -15.30 -0.28 -1.67
CA PHE A 109 -16.08 -1.35 -1.04
C PHE A 109 -16.77 -0.87 0.25
N PRO A 110 -17.76 0.03 0.17
CA PRO A 110 -18.35 0.69 1.35
C PRO A 110 -19.05 -0.27 2.34
N GLY A 111 -19.38 -1.50 1.93
CA GLY A 111 -19.98 -2.52 2.78
C GLY A 111 -18.99 -3.49 3.42
N ARG A 112 -17.68 -3.32 3.20
CA ARG A 112 -16.63 -4.21 3.70
C ARG A 112 -15.70 -3.47 4.64
N ALA A 113 -15.26 -4.16 5.68
CA ALA A 113 -14.24 -3.67 6.59
C ALA A 113 -12.87 -4.25 6.20
N PHE A 114 -11.82 -3.46 6.32
CA PHE A 114 -10.45 -3.87 6.00
C PHE A 114 -9.50 -3.51 7.13
N ASP A 115 -8.58 -4.42 7.42
CA ASP A 115 -7.38 -4.13 8.18
C ASP A 115 -6.29 -3.68 7.21
N VAL A 116 -5.80 -2.46 7.37
CA VAL A 116 -4.71 -1.91 6.56
C VAL A 116 -3.62 -1.44 7.50
N ARG A 117 -2.39 -1.93 7.33
CA ARG A 117 -1.28 -1.65 8.27
C ARG A 117 0.03 -1.43 7.53
N ALA A 118 0.79 -0.48 8.05
CA ALA A 118 2.22 -0.39 7.82
C ALA A 118 2.94 -1.11 8.96
N ALA A 119 3.98 -1.87 8.63
CA ALA A 119 4.80 -2.57 9.62
C ALA A 119 6.28 -2.50 9.21
N GLU A 120 7.15 -2.37 10.20
CA GLU A 120 8.59 -2.54 10.01
C GLU A 120 8.90 -4.05 9.95
N THR A 121 9.73 -4.46 9.00
CA THR A 121 10.26 -5.84 8.90
C THR A 121 11.79 -5.82 8.93
N ALA A 122 12.43 -6.99 8.96
CA ALA A 122 13.89 -7.08 8.95
C ALA A 122 14.52 -6.42 7.70
N ASP A 123 13.80 -6.46 6.57
CA ASP A 123 14.28 -5.92 5.28
C ASP A 123 13.83 -4.46 5.04
N GLY A 124 12.95 -3.93 5.88
CA GLY A 124 12.38 -2.58 5.75
C GLY A 124 10.84 -2.55 5.85
N PRO A 125 10.21 -1.39 5.64
CA PRO A 125 8.78 -1.25 5.85
C PRO A 125 7.94 -1.91 4.76
N VAL A 126 6.81 -2.47 5.19
CA VAL A 126 5.79 -3.06 4.31
C VAL A 126 4.42 -2.46 4.59
N VAL A 127 3.60 -2.35 3.55
CA VAL A 127 2.17 -2.01 3.66
C VAL A 127 1.36 -3.22 3.23
N ARG A 128 0.37 -3.60 4.04
CA ARG A 128 -0.51 -4.72 3.73
C ARG A 128 -1.97 -4.42 4.03
N PHE A 129 -2.86 -5.12 3.35
CA PHE A 129 -4.27 -5.12 3.72
C PHE A 129 -4.94 -6.49 3.61
N THR A 130 -5.96 -6.69 4.45
CA THR A 130 -6.85 -7.84 4.42
C THR A 130 -8.28 -7.41 4.73
N SER A 131 -9.24 -8.15 4.20
CA SER A 131 -10.64 -8.06 4.56
C SER A 131 -10.81 -8.56 5.98
N LEU A 132 -11.59 -7.82 6.77
CA LEU A 132 -12.05 -8.28 8.06
C LEU A 132 -13.30 -9.13 7.87
N PRO A 133 -13.52 -10.16 8.72
CA PRO A 133 -14.78 -10.87 8.73
C PRO A 133 -15.91 -9.86 8.92
N GLY A 134 -16.91 -9.91 8.04
CA GLY A 134 -18.13 -9.16 8.25
C GLY A 134 -18.70 -9.55 9.61
N THR A 135 -18.95 -8.58 10.49
CA THR A 135 -19.82 -8.82 11.64
C THR A 135 -21.17 -9.17 11.05
N GLY A 136 -21.50 -10.47 11.04
CA GLY A 136 -22.80 -10.92 10.56
C GLY A 136 -23.89 -10.16 11.32
N GLY A 137 -24.75 -9.48 10.57
CA GLY A 137 -26.04 -9.01 11.07
C GLY A 137 -27.00 -10.16 11.26
#